data_AF-A0AAV9KW82-F1
#
_entry.id   AF-A0AAV9KW82-F1
#
_cell.length_a   1.000
_cell.length_b   1.000
_cell.length_c   1.000
_cell.angle_alpha   90.00
_cell.angle_beta   90.00
_cell.angle_gamma   90.00
#
_symmetry.space_group_name_H-M   'P 1'
#
loop_
_entity.id
_entity.type
_entity.pdbx_description
1 polymer ?
#
loop_
_entity_poly.entity_id
_entity_poly.type
_entity_poly.pdbx_seq_one_letter_code
_entity_poly.pdbx_strand_id
1 'polypeptide(L)'
;MMLYTLIYNMCSQKPPYSYAPQLYDKYKEALDEYINSTFLPALREKQDAEFMLRELVKRWENYKRMLRWLFIFFHYLSRYHIPRRSLPTLNDVGLTCFDNLIEKEREGEQIDRALLKNVLDIFAEIGRGEMEYYVNDFGDALLRDTQLIILGKLQVEECLKKEKDRMSRYLHVSTEKKLLEKVKHELLVVCTNQLLEKECSGSRSLLRDDKVLVTRFAFHY
;
A
#
# COMPACT_ATOMS: atom_id res chain seq x y z
N MET A 1 8.39 -10.78 35.62
CA MET A 1 9.69 -10.29 36.13
C MET A 1 10.83 -11.29 36.04
N MET A 2 10.63 -12.61 36.30
CA MET A 2 11.74 -13.59 36.23
C MET A 2 12.41 -13.71 34.85
N LEU A 3 11.65 -13.65 33.75
CA LEU A 3 12.19 -13.78 32.39
C LEU A 3 13.12 -12.61 32.00
N TYR A 4 12.75 -11.38 32.37
CA TYR A 4 13.54 -10.19 32.10
C TYR A 4 14.88 -10.24 32.84
N THR A 5 14.87 -10.60 34.12
CA THR A 5 16.09 -10.75 34.93
C THR A 5 17.00 -11.87 34.40
N LEU A 6 16.41 -12.98 33.93
CA LEU A 6 17.16 -14.07 33.30
C LEU A 6 17.86 -13.61 32.01
N ILE A 7 17.12 -12.93 31.11
CA ILE A 7 17.67 -12.39 29.86
C ILE A 7 18.77 -11.35 30.17
N TYR A 8 18.52 -10.44 31.11
CA TYR A 8 19.50 -9.45 31.56
C TYR A 8 20.79 -10.12 32.08
N ASN A 9 20.67 -11.13 32.93
CA ASN A 9 21.81 -11.86 33.48
C ASN A 9 22.57 -12.66 32.41
N MET A 10 21.89 -13.24 31.42
CA MET A 10 22.53 -13.94 30.30
C MET A 10 23.29 -12.97 29.38
N CYS A 11 22.82 -11.73 29.26
CA CYS A 11 23.42 -10.74 28.36
C CYS A 11 24.49 -9.86 29.03
N SER A 12 24.48 -9.72 30.36
CA SER A 12 25.42 -8.88 31.13
C SER A 12 26.66 -9.62 31.65
N GLN A 13 26.78 -10.92 31.37
CA GLN A 13 27.98 -11.71 31.69
C GLN A 13 29.20 -11.26 30.87
N LYS A 14 30.39 -11.33 31.49
CA LYS A 14 31.66 -11.00 30.82
C LYS A 14 32.00 -12.06 29.77
N PRO A 15 32.68 -11.68 28.65
CA PRO A 15 33.18 -12.65 27.67
C PRO A 15 33.98 -13.77 28.35
N PRO A 16 33.85 -15.04 27.94
CA PRO A 16 33.16 -15.55 26.74
C PRO A 16 31.66 -15.89 26.92
N TYR A 17 31.04 -15.59 28.07
CA TYR A 17 29.68 -16.03 28.43
C TYR A 17 28.59 -14.99 28.13
N SER A 18 28.85 -14.00 27.29
CA SER A 18 27.81 -13.06 26.86
C SER A 18 26.93 -13.75 25.81
N TYR A 19 25.72 -14.17 26.21
CA TYR A 19 24.80 -14.88 25.33
C TYR A 19 23.95 -13.96 24.44
N ALA A 20 24.25 -12.65 24.44
CA ALA A 20 23.45 -11.66 23.74
C ALA A 20 23.33 -11.94 22.22
N PRO A 21 24.40 -12.32 21.49
CA PRO A 21 24.30 -12.65 20.08
C PRO A 21 23.46 -13.91 19.82
N GLN A 22 23.66 -15.00 20.58
CA GLN A 22 22.91 -16.24 20.35
C GLN A 22 21.42 -16.09 20.68
N LEU A 23 21.07 -15.36 21.74
CA LEU A 23 19.67 -15.05 22.07
C LEU A 23 19.00 -14.24 20.97
N TYR A 24 19.75 -13.34 20.34
CA TYR A 24 19.28 -12.52 19.25
C TYR A 24 19.08 -13.32 17.95
N ASP A 25 19.99 -14.24 17.62
CA ASP A 25 19.81 -15.13 16.46
C ASP A 25 18.63 -16.08 16.67
N LYS A 26 18.50 -16.67 17.87
CA LYS A 26 17.35 -17.50 18.23
C LYS A 26 16.02 -16.74 18.18
N TYR A 27 16.04 -15.47 18.55
CA TYR A 27 14.88 -14.58 18.42
C TYR A 27 14.46 -14.42 16.94
N LYS A 28 15.42 -14.21 16.02
CA LYS A 28 15.12 -14.11 14.59
C LYS A 28 14.56 -15.42 14.03
N GLU A 29 15.19 -16.53 14.38
CA GLU A 29 14.75 -17.87 13.97
C GLU A 29 13.31 -18.13 14.39
N ALA A 30 12.94 -17.82 15.64
CA ALA A 30 11.59 -18.02 16.14
C ALA A 30 10.54 -17.16 15.41
N LEU A 31 10.88 -15.92 15.06
CA LEU A 31 10.00 -15.05 14.26
C LEU A 31 9.83 -15.59 12.84
N ASP A 32 10.90 -16.06 12.22
CA ASP A 32 10.85 -16.66 10.88
C ASP A 32 10.05 -17.94 10.85
N GLU A 33 10.24 -18.78 11.86
CA GLU A 33 9.50 -20.01 12.01
C GLU A 33 8.01 -19.71 12.15
N TYR A 34 7.62 -18.72 12.96
CA TYR A 34 6.21 -18.30 13.06
C TYR A 34 5.64 -17.82 11.71
N ILE A 35 6.39 -16.99 11.00
CA ILE A 35 5.99 -16.48 9.68
C ILE A 35 5.79 -17.64 8.70
N ASN A 36 6.76 -18.54 8.61
CA ASN A 36 6.77 -19.59 7.58
C ASN A 36 5.85 -20.77 7.90
N SER A 37 5.75 -21.18 9.17
CA SER A 37 4.98 -22.36 9.60
C SER A 37 3.52 -22.04 9.92
N THR A 38 3.21 -20.80 10.34
CA THR A 38 1.90 -20.46 10.89
C THR A 38 1.23 -19.32 10.12
N PHE A 39 1.95 -18.23 9.84
CA PHE A 39 1.38 -17.04 9.20
C PHE A 39 1.06 -17.28 7.72
N LEU A 40 2.08 -17.63 6.91
CA LEU A 40 1.93 -17.79 5.46
C LEU A 40 1.00 -18.96 5.08
N PRO A 41 1.07 -20.14 5.72
CA PRO A 41 0.17 -21.25 5.38
C PRO A 41 -1.30 -20.89 5.61
N ALA A 42 -1.61 -20.21 6.72
CA ALA A 42 -2.98 -19.80 7.03
C ALA A 42 -3.56 -18.79 6.03
N LEU A 43 -2.71 -17.99 5.36
CA LEU A 43 -3.14 -17.15 4.25
C LEU A 43 -3.41 -17.98 3.00
N ARG A 44 -2.50 -18.90 2.66
CA ARG A 44 -2.61 -19.78 1.48
C ARG A 44 -3.82 -20.72 1.53
N GLU A 45 -4.28 -21.08 2.72
CA GLU A 45 -5.50 -21.88 2.91
C GLU A 45 -6.78 -21.12 2.53
N LYS A 46 -6.74 -19.78 2.43
CA LYS A 46 -7.91 -18.99 2.04
C LYS A 46 -8.02 -18.91 0.52
N GLN A 47 -9.09 -19.50 -0.02
CA GLN A 47 -9.36 -19.48 -1.46
C GLN A 47 -9.94 -18.16 -1.95
N ASP A 48 -10.65 -17.44 -1.07
CA ASP A 48 -11.27 -16.16 -1.38
C ASP A 48 -10.39 -14.99 -0.89
N ALA A 49 -10.23 -13.98 -1.76
CA ALA A 49 -9.37 -12.83 -1.55
C ALA A 49 -9.78 -11.99 -0.33
N GLU A 50 -11.08 -11.79 -0.08
CA GLU A 50 -11.54 -11.00 1.06
C GLU A 50 -11.26 -11.74 2.37
N PHE A 51 -11.54 -13.05 2.42
CA PHE A 51 -11.22 -13.86 3.59
C PHE A 51 -9.71 -13.97 3.85
N MET A 52 -8.89 -14.00 2.79
CA MET A 52 -7.43 -13.94 2.90
C MET A 52 -6.96 -12.62 3.52
N LEU A 53 -7.49 -11.49 3.06
CA LEU A 53 -7.16 -10.16 3.60
C LEU A 53 -7.62 -9.98 5.06
N ARG A 54 -8.79 -10.51 5.42
CA ARG A 54 -9.24 -10.52 6.83
C ARG A 54 -8.31 -11.34 7.72
N GLU A 55 -7.87 -12.50 7.24
CA GLU A 55 -6.90 -13.33 7.97
C GLU A 55 -5.55 -12.62 8.08
N LEU A 56 -5.10 -11.91 7.02
CA LEU A 56 -3.90 -11.08 7.06
C LEU A 56 -3.96 -10.02 8.16
N VAL A 57 -5.03 -9.22 8.22
CA VAL A 57 -5.20 -8.18 9.26
C VAL A 57 -5.16 -8.80 10.66
N LYS A 58 -5.88 -9.92 10.86
CA LYS A 58 -5.91 -10.63 12.14
C LYS A 58 -4.52 -11.15 12.55
N ARG A 59 -3.77 -11.76 11.62
CA ARG A 59 -2.44 -12.30 11.90
C ARG A 59 -1.41 -11.20 12.10
N TRP A 60 -1.53 -10.07 11.40
CA TRP A 60 -0.68 -8.91 11.62
C TRP A 60 -0.86 -8.33 13.03
N GLU A 61 -2.10 -8.21 13.52
CA GLU A 61 -2.35 -7.78 14.91
C GLU A 61 -1.71 -8.73 15.94
N ASN A 62 -1.77 -10.04 15.70
CA ASN A 62 -1.10 -11.01 16.56
C ASN A 62 0.43 -10.88 16.50
N TYR A 63 0.98 -10.66 15.30
CA TYR A 63 2.39 -10.42 15.09
C TYR A 63 2.86 -9.15 15.80
N LYS A 64 2.11 -8.04 15.72
CA LYS A 64 2.40 -6.79 16.45
C LYS A 64 2.38 -6.99 17.96
N ARG A 65 1.39 -7.71 18.49
CA ARG A 65 1.33 -8.07 19.91
C ARG A 65 2.57 -8.87 20.33
N MET A 66 2.93 -9.87 19.54
CA MET A 66 4.12 -10.67 19.78
C MET A 66 5.40 -9.81 19.78
N LEU A 67 5.58 -8.94 18.79
CA LEU A 67 6.71 -8.01 18.74
C LEU A 67 6.76 -7.06 19.95
N ARG A 68 5.61 -6.54 20.39
CA ARG A 68 5.54 -5.67 21.58
C ARG A 68 5.99 -6.40 22.86
N TRP A 69 5.51 -7.63 23.06
CA TRP A 69 5.94 -8.45 24.19
C TRP A 69 7.42 -8.81 24.11
N LEU A 70 7.91 -9.18 22.92
CA LEU A 70 9.31 -9.45 22.69
C LEU A 70 10.18 -8.21 22.97
N PHE A 71 9.76 -7.01 22.57
CA PHE A 71 10.46 -5.77 22.89
C PHE A 71 10.56 -5.53 24.41
N ILE A 72 9.51 -5.86 25.18
CA ILE A 72 9.52 -5.72 26.65
C ILE A 72 10.49 -6.73 27.29
N PHE A 73 10.46 -8.00 26.86
CA PHE A 73 11.32 -9.03 27.44
C PHE A 73 12.79 -8.89 27.04
N PHE A 74 13.03 -8.45 25.81
CA PHE A 74 14.36 -8.28 25.23
C PHE A 74 14.78 -6.81 25.14
N HIS A 75 14.21 -5.93 25.96
CA HIS A 75 14.54 -4.50 25.99
C HIS A 75 16.06 -4.26 26.15
N TYR A 76 16.75 -5.14 26.88
CA TYR A 76 18.21 -5.10 27.00
C TYR A 76 18.95 -5.41 25.68
N LEU A 77 18.43 -6.34 24.87
CA LEU A 77 18.96 -6.67 23.53
C LEU A 77 18.50 -5.67 22.46
N SER A 78 17.36 -5.00 22.65
CA SER A 78 16.82 -4.05 21.67
C SER A 78 17.72 -2.83 21.46
N ARG A 79 18.64 -2.58 22.40
CA ARG A 79 19.71 -1.58 22.32
C ARG A 79 20.79 -1.90 21.26
N TYR A 80 20.83 -3.14 20.75
CA TYR A 80 21.86 -3.64 19.82
C TYR A 80 21.32 -4.04 18.44
N HIS A 81 20.33 -3.27 17.92
CA HIS A 81 19.66 -3.43 16.62
C HIS A 81 18.69 -4.62 16.50
N ILE A 82 17.38 -4.36 16.43
CA ILE A 82 16.39 -5.34 15.94
C ILE A 82 16.19 -5.10 14.44
N PRO A 83 16.41 -6.09 13.54
CA PRO A 83 16.12 -5.92 12.12
C PRO A 83 14.63 -6.13 11.96
N ARG A 84 13.94 -5.06 11.56
CA ARG A 84 12.54 -5.13 11.14
C ARG A 84 12.53 -5.69 9.73
N ARG A 85 12.15 -6.96 9.59
CA ARG A 85 12.14 -7.65 8.29
C ARG A 85 11.03 -7.08 7.41
N SER A 86 11.35 -6.91 6.12
CA SER A 86 10.34 -6.81 5.07
C SER A 86 9.86 -8.22 4.72
N LEU A 87 8.59 -8.35 4.31
CA LEU A 87 7.99 -9.60 3.84
C LEU A 87 7.73 -9.47 2.32
N PRO A 88 8.73 -9.73 1.46
CA PRO A 88 8.58 -9.53 0.01
C PRO A 88 7.49 -10.43 -0.59
N THR A 89 7.38 -11.68 -0.12
CA THR A 89 6.42 -12.67 -0.63
C THR A 89 4.96 -12.40 -0.30
N LEU A 90 4.70 -11.51 0.66
CA LEU A 90 3.33 -11.10 1.00
C LEU A 90 2.82 -9.99 0.06
N ASN A 91 3.75 -9.23 -0.55
CA ASN A 91 3.42 -8.11 -1.41
C ASN A 91 2.67 -8.58 -2.65
N ASP A 92 3.22 -9.52 -3.43
CA ASP A 92 2.63 -9.90 -4.72
C ASP A 92 1.20 -10.46 -4.56
N VAL A 93 1.00 -11.33 -3.57
CA VAL A 93 -0.31 -11.95 -3.30
C VAL A 93 -1.30 -10.93 -2.73
N GLY A 94 -0.85 -10.06 -1.83
CA GLY A 94 -1.71 -9.05 -1.23
C GLY A 94 -2.09 -7.93 -2.21
N LEU A 95 -1.20 -7.56 -3.13
CA LEU A 95 -1.46 -6.62 -4.22
C LEU A 95 -2.53 -7.17 -5.18
N THR A 96 -2.38 -8.43 -5.59
CA THR A 96 -3.37 -9.08 -6.48
C THR A 96 -4.77 -9.13 -5.83
N CYS A 97 -4.83 -9.44 -4.54
CA CYS A 97 -6.10 -9.44 -3.79
C CYS A 97 -6.71 -8.04 -3.66
N PHE A 98 -5.86 -7.02 -3.58
CA PHE A 98 -6.27 -5.63 -3.49
C PHE A 98 -6.86 -5.13 -4.81
N ASP A 99 -6.21 -5.40 -5.94
CA ASP A 99 -6.68 -5.01 -7.27
C ASP A 99 -8.07 -5.58 -7.56
N ASN A 100 -8.29 -6.86 -7.22
CA ASN A 100 -9.60 -7.51 -7.33
C ASN A 100 -10.70 -6.79 -6.54
N LEU A 101 -10.39 -6.25 -5.35
CA LEU A 101 -11.38 -5.51 -4.56
C LEU A 101 -11.68 -4.11 -5.13
N ILE A 102 -10.68 -3.43 -5.70
CA ILE A 102 -10.93 -2.16 -6.38
C ILE A 102 -11.79 -2.37 -7.62
N GLU A 103 -11.52 -3.42 -8.40
CA GLU A 103 -12.30 -3.77 -9.59
C GLU A 103 -13.77 -4.04 -9.23
N LYS A 104 -14.01 -4.84 -8.19
CA LYS A 104 -15.36 -5.05 -7.65
C LYS A 104 -16.05 -3.74 -7.25
N GLU A 105 -15.36 -2.84 -6.57
CA GLU A 105 -15.91 -1.52 -6.23
C GLU A 105 -16.19 -0.66 -7.47
N ARG A 106 -15.38 -0.78 -8.53
CA ARG A 106 -15.58 -0.09 -9.82
C ARG A 106 -16.79 -0.64 -10.58
N GLU A 107 -17.07 -1.92 -10.45
CA GLU A 107 -18.25 -2.60 -11.01
C GLU A 107 -19.54 -2.29 -10.22
N GLY A 108 -19.41 -1.66 -9.05
CA GLY A 108 -20.52 -1.23 -8.21
C GLY A 108 -20.83 -2.18 -7.06
N GLU A 109 -19.99 -3.18 -6.81
CA GLU A 109 -20.12 -4.04 -5.64
C GLU A 109 -19.78 -3.28 -4.35
N GLN A 110 -20.43 -3.67 -3.25
CA GLN A 110 -20.06 -3.17 -1.94
C GLN A 110 -18.84 -3.93 -1.42
N ILE A 111 -17.80 -3.18 -1.06
CA ILE A 111 -16.58 -3.73 -0.44
C ILE A 111 -16.40 -3.21 0.98
N ASP A 112 -15.69 -3.98 1.81
CA ASP A 112 -15.25 -3.55 3.14
C ASP A 112 -14.05 -2.59 3.00
N ARG A 113 -14.35 -1.29 2.90
CA ARG A 113 -13.32 -0.24 2.78
C ARG A 113 -12.41 -0.13 4.01
N ALA A 114 -12.91 -0.51 5.19
CA ALA A 114 -12.12 -0.47 6.42
C ALA A 114 -11.06 -1.58 6.41
N LEU A 115 -11.44 -2.77 5.93
CA LEU A 115 -10.49 -3.86 5.65
C LEU A 115 -9.41 -3.39 4.67
N LEU A 116 -9.82 -2.76 3.57
CA LEU A 116 -8.92 -2.27 2.54
C LEU A 116 -7.89 -1.26 3.10
N LYS A 117 -8.36 -0.31 3.91
CA LYS A 117 -7.51 0.67 4.60
C LYS A 117 -6.52 0.00 5.56
N ASN A 118 -6.97 -0.94 6.39
CA ASN A 118 -6.10 -1.66 7.32
C ASN A 118 -4.98 -2.41 6.58
N VAL A 119 -5.27 -3.01 5.42
CA VAL A 119 -4.27 -3.70 4.61
C VAL A 119 -3.22 -2.72 4.06
N LEU A 120 -3.62 -1.53 3.62
CA LEU A 120 -2.68 -0.50 3.18
C LEU A 120 -1.79 0.01 4.30
N ASP A 121 -2.36 0.21 5.49
CA ASP A 121 -1.60 0.60 6.68
C ASP A 121 -0.54 -0.46 7.02
N ILE A 122 -0.87 -1.76 6.87
CA ILE A 122 0.10 -2.87 7.03
C ILE A 122 1.24 -2.75 6.01
N PHE A 123 0.95 -2.52 4.74
CA PHE A 123 2.00 -2.38 3.72
C PHE A 123 2.90 -1.16 3.96
N ALA A 124 2.33 -0.04 4.39
CA ALA A 124 3.09 1.15 4.78
C ALA A 124 3.98 0.90 6.02
N GLU A 125 3.47 0.15 7.01
CA GLU A 125 4.24 -0.29 8.18
C GLU A 125 5.41 -1.23 7.80
N ILE A 126 5.20 -2.15 6.85
CA ILE A 126 6.23 -3.07 6.35
C ILE A 126 7.32 -2.30 5.58
N GLY A 127 6.95 -1.28 4.80
CA GLY A 127 7.85 -0.42 4.03
C GLY A 127 8.75 0.50 4.87
N ARG A 128 8.90 0.25 6.19
CA ARG A 128 9.71 1.06 7.12
C ARG A 128 9.25 2.52 7.28
N GLY A 129 8.01 2.85 6.91
CA GLY A 129 7.57 4.26 6.81
C GLY A 129 8.24 5.04 5.67
N GLU A 130 9.12 4.39 4.90
CA GLU A 130 9.56 4.88 3.61
C GLU A 130 8.44 4.60 2.62
N MET A 131 7.74 5.66 2.23
CA MET A 131 6.66 5.60 1.24
C MET A 131 7.11 5.05 -0.11
N GLU A 132 8.41 4.88 -0.36
CA GLU A 132 8.96 4.37 -1.63
C GLU A 132 8.32 3.05 -2.07
N TYR A 133 8.06 2.10 -1.17
CA TYR A 133 7.43 0.83 -1.57
C TYR A 133 5.95 0.98 -1.95
N TYR A 134 5.19 1.75 -1.16
CA TYR A 134 3.80 2.08 -1.50
C TYR A 134 3.71 2.91 -2.79
N VAL A 135 4.69 3.78 -3.03
CA VAL A 135 4.73 4.71 -4.16
C VAL A 135 5.21 4.05 -5.46
N ASN A 136 6.25 3.23 -5.42
CA ASN A 136 6.98 2.81 -6.63
C ASN A 136 6.34 1.59 -7.31
N ASP A 137 5.76 0.64 -6.56
CA ASP A 137 5.18 -0.57 -7.16
C ASP A 137 3.65 -0.52 -7.20
N PHE A 138 3.03 -0.14 -6.09
CA PHE A 138 1.56 -0.14 -5.97
C PHE A 138 0.92 1.15 -6.49
N GLY A 139 1.37 2.30 -5.99
CA GLY A 139 0.83 3.60 -6.35
C GLY A 139 0.92 3.83 -7.85
N ASP A 140 2.07 3.56 -8.47
CA ASP A 140 2.24 3.78 -9.91
C ASP A 140 1.45 2.81 -10.79
N ALA A 141 1.29 1.54 -10.41
CA ALA A 141 0.44 0.60 -11.14
C ALA A 141 -1.04 1.02 -11.08
N LEU A 142 -1.54 1.27 -9.87
CA LEU A 142 -2.92 1.73 -9.66
C LEU A 142 -3.20 3.05 -10.39
N LEU A 143 -2.25 3.99 -10.35
CA LEU A 143 -2.38 5.27 -11.05
C LEU A 143 -2.49 5.08 -12.56
N ARG A 144 -1.68 4.20 -13.16
CA ARG A 144 -1.76 3.89 -14.59
C ARG A 144 -3.12 3.31 -14.98
N ASP A 145 -3.60 2.32 -14.25
CA ASP A 145 -4.89 1.69 -14.55
C ASP A 145 -6.05 2.65 -14.36
N THR A 146 -6.01 3.45 -13.29
CA THR A 146 -7.00 4.49 -13.03
C THR A 146 -7.02 5.55 -14.12
N GLN A 147 -5.85 5.97 -14.59
CA GLN A 147 -5.71 6.93 -15.68
C GLN A 147 -6.32 6.39 -16.98
N LEU A 148 -6.05 5.14 -17.35
CA LEU A 148 -6.64 4.49 -18.52
C LEU A 148 -8.17 4.44 -18.44
N ILE A 149 -8.71 4.10 -17.27
CA ILE A 149 -10.16 4.07 -17.04
C ILE A 149 -10.78 5.46 -17.19
N ILE A 150 -10.17 6.50 -16.60
CA ILE A 150 -10.68 7.87 -16.69
C ILE A 150 -10.68 8.36 -18.14
N LEU A 151 -9.59 8.15 -18.87
CA LEU A 151 -9.43 8.59 -20.26
C LEU A 151 -10.32 7.79 -21.23
N GLY A 152 -10.65 6.54 -20.90
CA GLY A 152 -11.53 5.68 -21.71
C GLY A 152 -13.02 6.00 -21.57
N LYS A 153 -13.44 6.86 -20.63
CA LYS A 153 -14.86 7.19 -20.41
C LYS A 153 -15.27 8.51 -21.05
N LEU A 154 -16.46 8.52 -21.66
CA LEU A 154 -17.11 9.71 -22.25
C LEU A 154 -17.36 10.84 -21.23
N GLN A 155 -17.52 10.51 -19.95
CA GLN A 155 -17.75 11.46 -18.86
C GLN A 155 -16.53 11.53 -17.93
N VAL A 156 -15.43 12.05 -18.46
CA VAL A 156 -14.14 12.18 -17.76
C VAL A 156 -14.28 12.89 -16.41
N GLU A 157 -15.03 14.01 -16.35
CA GLU A 157 -15.23 14.77 -15.10
C GLU A 157 -15.93 13.96 -14.01
N GLU A 158 -16.99 13.24 -14.35
CA GLU A 158 -17.73 12.41 -13.39
C GLU A 158 -16.89 11.22 -12.93
N CYS A 159 -16.15 10.60 -13.86
CA CYS A 159 -15.23 9.51 -13.53
C CYS A 159 -14.11 9.99 -12.60
N LEU A 160 -13.49 11.13 -12.90
CA LEU A 160 -12.44 11.72 -12.07
C LEU A 160 -12.96 12.02 -10.65
N LYS A 161 -14.18 12.54 -10.52
CA LYS A 161 -14.80 12.80 -9.22
C LYS A 161 -15.02 11.51 -8.42
N LYS A 162 -15.50 10.44 -9.06
CA LYS A 162 -15.71 9.13 -8.43
C LYS A 162 -14.39 8.48 -8.01
N GLU A 163 -13.37 8.51 -8.86
CA GLU A 163 -12.04 7.98 -8.52
C GLU A 163 -11.41 8.79 -7.38
N LYS A 164 -11.51 10.13 -7.40
CA LYS A 164 -11.00 10.99 -6.31
C LYS A 164 -11.65 10.67 -4.96
N ASP A 165 -12.98 10.56 -4.93
CA ASP A 165 -13.71 10.18 -3.72
C ASP A 165 -13.30 8.79 -3.24
N ARG A 166 -13.13 7.82 -4.14
CA ARG A 166 -12.63 6.48 -3.80
C ARG A 166 -11.24 6.51 -3.18
N MET A 167 -10.29 7.20 -3.83
CA MET A 167 -8.92 7.32 -3.35
C MET A 167 -8.86 7.98 -1.96
N SER A 168 -9.65 9.02 -1.73
CA SER A 168 -9.68 9.72 -0.44
C SER A 168 -10.14 8.86 0.74
N ARG A 169 -10.91 7.78 0.47
CA ARG A 169 -11.50 6.94 1.51
C ARG A 169 -10.52 5.95 2.11
N TYR A 170 -9.53 5.48 1.34
CA TYR A 170 -8.62 4.45 1.80
C TYR A 170 -7.18 4.58 1.30
N LEU A 171 -6.89 5.29 0.22
CA LEU A 171 -5.51 5.52 -0.24
C LEU A 171 -4.85 6.67 0.52
N HIS A 172 -3.52 6.71 0.47
CA HIS A 172 -2.76 7.81 1.05
C HIS A 172 -2.95 9.11 0.23
N VAL A 173 -2.96 10.26 0.91
CA VAL A 173 -3.18 11.59 0.31
C VAL A 173 -2.18 11.94 -0.79
N SER A 174 -0.96 11.37 -0.75
CA SER A 174 0.03 11.54 -1.82
C SER A 174 -0.42 10.94 -3.15
N THR A 175 -1.19 9.85 -3.13
CA THR A 175 -1.69 9.16 -4.32
C THR A 175 -2.74 9.99 -5.02
N GLU A 176 -3.62 10.64 -4.26
CA GLU A 176 -4.62 11.57 -4.80
C GLU A 176 -3.96 12.73 -5.55
N LYS A 177 -2.94 13.37 -4.95
CA LYS A 177 -2.20 14.47 -5.58
C LYS A 177 -1.52 14.02 -6.88
N LYS A 178 -0.86 12.86 -6.87
CA LYS A 178 -0.19 12.30 -8.05
C LYS A 178 -1.16 11.92 -9.16
N LEU A 179 -2.33 11.36 -8.84
CA LEU A 179 -3.37 11.07 -9.83
C LEU A 179 -3.81 12.36 -10.53
N LEU A 180 -4.08 13.40 -9.74
CA LEU A 180 -4.57 14.66 -10.25
C LEU A 180 -3.54 15.31 -11.19
N GLU A 181 -2.26 15.30 -10.82
CA GLU A 181 -1.17 15.78 -11.68
C GLU A 181 -1.06 14.99 -12.99
N LYS A 182 -1.07 13.65 -12.93
CA LYS A 182 -0.98 12.79 -14.12
C LYS A 182 -2.20 12.93 -15.04
N VAL A 183 -3.42 12.90 -14.50
CA VAL A 183 -4.66 13.02 -15.29
C VAL A 183 -4.76 14.40 -15.93
N LYS A 184 -4.39 15.48 -15.22
CA LYS A 184 -4.33 16.83 -15.81
C LYS A 184 -3.32 16.91 -16.94
N HIS A 185 -2.11 16.41 -16.73
CA HIS A 185 -1.07 16.41 -17.76
C HIS A 185 -1.55 15.69 -19.01
N GLU A 186 -2.12 14.48 -18.88
CA GLU A 186 -2.55 13.71 -20.04
C GLU A 186 -3.77 14.31 -20.74
N LEU A 187 -4.74 14.85 -20.00
CA LEU A 187 -5.87 15.55 -20.61
C LEU A 187 -5.41 16.79 -21.35
N LEU A 188 -4.44 17.54 -20.81
CA LEU A 188 -3.84 18.69 -21.50
C LEU A 188 -3.10 18.24 -22.76
N VAL A 189 -2.33 17.16 -22.73
CA VAL A 189 -1.63 16.61 -23.91
C VAL A 189 -2.62 16.12 -24.97
N VAL A 190 -3.65 15.36 -24.57
CA VAL A 190 -4.69 14.86 -25.49
C VAL A 190 -5.47 16.03 -26.10
N CYS A 191 -5.91 17.00 -25.30
CA CYS A 191 -6.61 18.17 -25.81
C CYS A 191 -5.71 19.03 -26.69
N THR A 192 -4.45 19.27 -26.34
CA THR A 192 -3.54 20.07 -27.18
C THR A 192 -3.27 19.38 -28.53
N ASN A 193 -3.06 18.07 -28.55
CA ASN A 193 -2.92 17.31 -29.80
C ASN A 193 -4.20 17.38 -30.66
N GLN A 194 -5.38 17.20 -30.05
CA GLN A 194 -6.66 17.34 -30.76
C GLN A 194 -6.89 18.76 -31.28
N LEU A 195 -6.51 19.79 -30.51
CA LEU A 195 -6.60 21.19 -30.94
C LEU A 195 -5.65 21.44 -32.13
N LEU A 196 -4.42 20.93 -32.09
CA LEU A 196 -3.45 21.03 -33.19
C LEU A 196 -3.95 20.31 -34.47
N GLU A 197 -4.49 19.11 -34.33
CA GLU A 197 -5.09 18.36 -35.45
C GLU A 197 -6.31 19.08 -36.05
N LYS A 198 -7.18 19.65 -35.20
CA LYS A 198 -8.38 20.39 -35.63
C LYS A 198 -8.07 21.78 -36.20
N GLU A 199 -7.00 22.43 -35.74
CA GLU A 199 -6.48 23.65 -36.37
C GLU A 199 -5.94 23.36 -37.77
N CYS A 200 -5.30 22.20 -37.97
CA CYS A 200 -4.92 21.73 -39.31
C CYS A 200 -6.13 21.35 -40.18
N SER A 201 -7.25 20.91 -39.56
CA SER A 201 -8.47 20.49 -40.29
C SER A 201 -9.49 21.61 -40.54
N GLY A 202 -9.28 22.83 -40.01
CA GLY A 202 -10.14 23.99 -40.25
C GLY A 202 -11.47 24.06 -39.46
N SER A 203 -11.68 23.20 -38.47
CA SER A 203 -12.98 23.06 -37.75
C SER A 203 -13.11 24.03 -36.56
N ARG A 204 -13.55 25.28 -36.81
CA ARG A 204 -13.63 26.36 -35.79
C ARG A 204 -14.64 26.18 -34.66
N SER A 205 -15.72 25.42 -34.85
CA SER A 205 -16.80 25.29 -33.85
C SER A 205 -16.42 24.36 -32.69
N LEU A 206 -15.74 23.23 -32.98
CA LEU A 206 -15.28 22.27 -31.97
C LEU A 206 -14.12 22.81 -31.11
N LEU A 207 -13.31 23.73 -31.65
CA LEU A 207 -12.21 24.39 -30.94
C LEU A 207 -12.67 25.19 -29.71
N ARG A 208 -13.95 25.59 -29.65
CA ARG A 208 -14.49 26.40 -28.55
C ARG A 208 -14.80 25.56 -27.32
N ASP A 209 -15.41 24.40 -27.49
CA ASP A 209 -15.76 23.48 -26.39
C ASP A 209 -14.52 22.81 -25.79
N ASP A 210 -13.56 22.42 -26.63
CA ASP A 210 -12.28 21.86 -26.18
C ASP A 210 -11.46 22.88 -25.37
N LYS A 211 -11.48 24.16 -25.77
CA LYS A 211 -10.84 25.24 -24.99
C LYS A 211 -11.50 25.44 -23.63
N VAL A 212 -12.83 25.32 -23.53
CA VAL A 212 -13.55 25.42 -22.25
C VAL A 212 -13.18 24.26 -21.32
N LEU A 213 -13.09 23.03 -21.83
CA LEU A 213 -12.60 21.87 -21.08
C LEU A 213 -11.16 22.07 -20.58
N VAL A 214 -10.25 22.50 -21.46
CA VAL A 214 -8.85 22.79 -21.09
C VAL A 214 -8.78 23.86 -19.99
N THR A 215 -9.55 24.93 -20.11
CA THR A 215 -9.57 26.01 -19.11
C THR A 215 -10.13 25.51 -17.78
N ARG A 216 -11.16 24.65 -17.80
CA ARG A 216 -11.74 24.09 -16.59
C ARG A 216 -10.79 23.11 -15.88
N PHE A 217 -10.05 22.29 -16.63
CA PHE A 217 -9.04 21.40 -16.04
C PHE A 217 -7.77 22.13 -15.57
N ALA A 218 -7.40 23.23 -16.24
CA ALA A 218 -6.24 24.04 -15.87
C ALA A 218 -6.48 24.89 -14.59
N PHE A 219 -7.72 25.33 -14.34
CA PHE A 219 -8.02 26.31 -13.30
C PHE A 219 -8.95 25.84 -12.17
N HIS A 220 -9.76 24.79 -12.35
CA HIS A 220 -10.79 24.40 -11.37
C HIS A 220 -10.54 23.09 -10.62
N TYR A 221 -9.55 22.30 -11.03
CA TYR A 221 -9.11 21.11 -10.30
C TYR A 221 -7.71 21.30 -9.78
#